data_AF-A0A8J2U8G9-F1
#
_entry.id   AF-A0A8J2U8G9-F1
#
_cell.length_a   1.000
_cell.length_b   1.000
_cell.length_c   1.000
_cell.angle_alpha   90.00
_cell.angle_beta   90.00
_cell.angle_gamma   90.00
#
_symmetry.space_group_name_H-M   'P 1'
#
loop_
_entity.id
_entity.type
_entity.pdbx_description
1 polymer ?
#
loop_
_entity_poly.entity_id
_entity_poly.type
_entity_poly.pdbx_seq_one_letter_code
_entity_poly.pdbx_strand_id
1 'polypeptide(L)'
;MRRLFLSGFLAMIGMGLFAQSVDKAKDLLKAGKVTDAKTQIDGALTSDKTQKNAEAWYTKLKVYNAIAANDQLRAQFPDARDQAFDALKKYVDLDEKDKKLLLLQMDGFKPINEIYQGYFQVGANDYNTGKYDDALKNFTGAIGASGYMNAKGWTKLPIDTTSTLYAGISAEKANKKDTAAVYYGKLADAKIAMINGTNMIDIYKWLVDYYNTKKDDANTQKYLALAETQYPDDLFWPSTRLDILREKGNKDSLWAEYDQIVAHFPKNHLFHFNYGLELYQYANDTSSGHRPANYDALISKAQEMLKKCLELEPDYPQAALVLGQISYNAAVDLQSSTKTIKGKTPDDIKKRADLRIAAGKKFDEAIPYFEQVDKDLGSKGKLKMDEKNALKDAYDLLTNIYQEKNIKDKIDFYTNKFNNVDKDH
;
A
#
# COMPACT_ATOMS: atom_id res chain seq x y z
N MET A 1 20.15 25.02 78.91
CA MET A 1 19.83 23.82 78.09
C MET A 1 18.32 23.46 78.07
N ARG A 2 17.40 24.43 77.94
CA ARG A 2 15.93 24.14 77.89
C ARG A 2 15.17 24.79 76.73
N ARG A 3 15.86 25.46 75.80
CA ARG A 3 15.24 26.15 74.65
C ARG A 3 15.70 25.64 73.27
N LEU A 4 16.56 24.61 73.22
CA LEU A 4 17.03 24.01 71.95
C LEU A 4 16.34 22.67 71.62
N PHE A 5 15.44 22.16 72.47
CA PHE A 5 14.77 20.87 72.24
C PHE A 5 13.39 20.98 71.57
N LEU A 6 12.78 22.17 71.47
CA LEU A 6 11.43 22.31 70.88
C LEU A 6 11.45 22.43 69.34
N SER A 7 12.52 22.95 68.75
CA SER A 7 12.62 23.16 67.30
C SER A 7 12.95 21.86 66.53
N GLY A 8 13.57 20.87 67.20
CA GLY A 8 13.81 19.54 66.63
C GLY A 8 12.58 18.61 66.68
N PHE A 9 11.62 18.87 67.58
CA PHE A 9 10.42 18.05 67.74
C PHE A 9 9.31 18.43 66.74
N LEU A 10 9.15 19.73 66.43
CA LEU A 10 8.18 20.18 65.41
C LEU A 10 8.55 19.77 63.98
N ALA A 11 9.84 19.67 63.65
CA ALA A 11 10.29 19.19 62.35
C ALA A 11 10.05 17.67 62.17
N MET A 12 10.00 16.88 63.25
CA MET A 12 9.66 15.45 63.19
C MET A 12 8.16 15.18 63.05
N ILE A 13 7.28 16.04 63.58
CA ILE A 13 5.82 15.86 63.49
C ILE A 13 5.33 16.00 62.04
N GLY A 14 5.91 16.91 61.26
CA GLY A 14 5.61 17.02 59.83
C GLY A 14 6.08 15.80 59.02
N MET A 15 7.13 15.11 59.46
CA MET A 15 7.67 13.96 58.72
C MET A 15 6.88 12.66 58.92
N GLY A 16 6.22 12.49 60.07
CA GLY A 16 5.45 11.28 60.40
C GLY A 16 4.06 11.22 59.76
N LEU A 17 3.37 12.36 59.65
CA LEU A 17 1.99 12.41 59.13
C LEU A 17 1.87 12.00 57.65
N PHE A 18 2.87 12.33 56.83
CA PHE A 18 2.85 12.02 55.39
C PHE A 18 3.37 10.61 55.05
N ALA A 19 4.28 10.05 55.84
CA ALA A 19 4.64 8.63 55.69
C ALA A 19 3.43 7.74 56.02
N GLN A 20 2.68 8.11 57.06
CA GLN A 20 1.46 7.44 57.47
C GLN A 20 0.36 7.48 56.40
N SER A 21 0.27 8.53 55.57
CA SER A 21 -0.73 8.60 54.50
C SER A 21 -0.43 7.66 53.32
N VAL A 22 0.86 7.44 52.98
CA VAL A 22 1.26 6.44 51.98
C VAL A 22 0.97 5.02 52.48
N ASP A 23 1.31 4.72 53.74
CA ASP A 23 1.00 3.42 54.36
C ASP A 23 -0.51 3.17 54.40
N LYS A 24 -1.29 4.18 54.81
CA LYS A 24 -2.74 4.10 54.81
C LYS A 24 -3.32 3.89 53.41
N ALA A 25 -2.76 4.51 52.38
CA ALA A 25 -3.18 4.26 51.00
C ALA A 25 -2.93 2.80 50.58
N LYS A 26 -1.77 2.23 50.95
CA LYS A 26 -1.46 0.80 50.70
C LYS A 26 -2.46 -0.12 51.40
N ASP A 27 -2.80 0.15 52.67
CA ASP A 27 -3.74 -0.67 53.43
C ASP A 27 -5.18 -0.56 52.91
N LEU A 28 -5.62 0.64 52.53
CA LEU A 28 -6.92 0.84 51.88
C LEU A 28 -7.00 0.13 50.53
N LEU A 29 -5.93 0.16 49.73
CA LEU A 29 -5.87 -0.58 48.47
C LEU A 29 -5.98 -2.09 48.70
N LYS A 30 -5.25 -2.64 49.69
CA LYS A 30 -5.37 -4.06 50.09
C LYS A 30 -6.78 -4.43 50.55
N ALA A 31 -7.47 -3.51 51.22
CA ALA A 31 -8.85 -3.66 51.67
C ALA A 31 -9.90 -3.45 50.56
N GLY A 32 -9.49 -3.22 49.30
CA GLY A 32 -10.40 -2.97 48.17
C GLY A 32 -11.07 -1.60 48.19
N LYS A 33 -10.71 -0.70 49.12
CA LYS A 33 -11.25 0.66 49.22
C LYS A 33 -10.50 1.60 48.29
N VAL A 34 -10.63 1.36 46.99
CA VAL A 34 -9.81 1.98 45.93
C VAL A 34 -9.97 3.51 45.91
N THR A 35 -11.20 4.03 46.01
CA THR A 35 -11.45 5.49 46.02
C THR A 35 -10.83 6.17 47.25
N ASP A 36 -10.92 5.55 48.43
CA ASP A 36 -10.30 6.07 49.64
C ASP A 36 -8.76 6.05 49.52
N ALA A 37 -8.21 4.96 48.97
CA ALA A 37 -6.78 4.84 48.69
C ALA A 37 -6.29 5.94 47.73
N LYS A 38 -7.08 6.27 46.69
CA LYS A 38 -6.85 7.39 45.78
C LYS A 38 -6.75 8.71 46.53
N THR A 39 -7.74 9.02 47.37
CA THR A 39 -7.74 10.25 48.17
C THR A 39 -6.52 10.34 49.07
N GLN A 40 -6.14 9.24 49.73
CA GLN A 40 -4.96 9.25 50.60
C GLN A 40 -3.66 9.44 49.82
N ILE A 41 -3.47 8.74 48.70
CA ILE A 41 -2.21 8.82 47.95
C ILE A 41 -2.04 10.14 47.20
N ASP A 42 -3.12 10.67 46.62
CA ASP A 42 -3.09 11.99 45.97
C ASP A 42 -2.81 13.08 47.00
N GLY A 43 -3.45 13.01 48.18
CA GLY A 43 -3.18 13.91 49.30
C GLY A 43 -1.76 13.80 49.83
N ALA A 44 -1.18 12.60 49.88
CA ALA A 44 0.21 12.41 50.29
C ALA A 44 1.19 13.09 49.33
N LEU A 45 0.91 13.02 48.02
CA LEU A 45 1.77 13.54 46.95
C LEU A 45 1.66 15.06 46.73
N THR A 46 0.84 15.78 47.51
CA THR A 46 0.87 17.25 47.52
C THR A 46 2.08 17.82 48.27
N SER A 47 2.80 16.98 49.02
CA SER A 47 4.01 17.39 49.76
C SER A 47 5.28 17.17 48.93
N ASP A 48 6.12 18.20 48.82
CA ASP A 48 7.43 18.14 48.18
C ASP A 48 8.31 16.99 48.71
N LYS A 49 8.17 16.67 50.00
CA LYS A 49 8.92 15.57 50.62
C LYS A 49 8.45 14.21 50.07
N THR A 50 7.14 14.00 50.00
CA THR A 50 6.56 12.74 49.50
C THR A 50 6.76 12.58 48.01
N GLN A 51 6.80 13.67 47.23
CA GLN A 51 7.11 13.62 45.81
C GLN A 51 8.52 13.09 45.51
N LYS A 52 9.45 13.15 46.47
CA LYS A 52 10.79 12.53 46.37
C LYS A 52 10.80 11.07 46.81
N ASN A 53 9.69 10.54 47.33
CA ASN A 53 9.57 9.14 47.74
C ASN A 53 9.08 8.27 46.57
N ALA A 54 9.98 7.46 46.02
CA ALA A 54 9.65 6.50 44.97
C ALA A 54 8.48 5.56 45.35
N GLU A 55 8.39 5.10 46.60
CA GLU A 55 7.32 4.19 47.03
C GLU A 55 5.94 4.86 46.99
N ALA A 56 5.87 6.18 47.19
CA ALA A 56 4.61 6.91 47.06
C ALA A 56 4.11 6.91 45.61
N TRP A 57 5.01 7.10 44.64
CA TRP A 57 4.67 7.00 43.22
C TRP A 57 4.31 5.57 42.82
N TYR A 58 5.02 4.57 43.33
CA TYR A 58 4.67 3.17 43.11
C TYR A 58 3.30 2.80 43.69
N THR A 59 2.97 3.34 44.87
CA THR A 59 1.65 3.19 45.49
C THR A 59 0.58 3.87 44.63
N LYS A 60 0.84 5.09 44.12
CA LYS A 60 -0.07 5.77 43.19
C LYS A 60 -0.31 4.94 41.94
N LEU A 61 0.74 4.39 41.33
CA LEU A 61 0.64 3.46 40.19
C LEU A 61 -0.33 2.31 40.49
N LYS A 62 -0.15 1.59 41.62
CA LYS A 62 -1.02 0.45 41.95
C LYS A 62 -2.47 0.86 42.21
N VAL A 63 -2.68 1.98 42.89
CA VAL A 63 -4.03 2.52 43.13
C VAL A 63 -4.72 2.86 41.81
N TYR A 64 -4.02 3.57 40.92
CA TYR A 64 -4.60 4.00 39.65
C TYR A 64 -4.78 2.85 38.65
N ASN A 65 -3.93 1.81 38.68
CA ASN A 65 -4.20 0.56 37.98
C ASN A 65 -5.50 -0.11 38.48
N ALA A 66 -5.73 -0.16 39.79
CA ALA A 66 -6.94 -0.73 40.36
C ALA A 66 -8.20 0.06 39.94
N ILE A 67 -8.10 1.39 39.84
CA ILE A 67 -9.17 2.25 39.28
C ILE A 67 -9.41 1.88 37.81
N ALA A 68 -8.36 1.85 36.99
CA ALA A 68 -8.46 1.60 35.55
C ALA A 68 -8.97 0.19 35.21
N ALA A 69 -8.74 -0.79 36.08
CA ALA A 69 -9.21 -2.17 35.93
C ALA A 69 -10.69 -2.36 36.28
N ASN A 70 -11.32 -1.41 36.97
CA ASN A 70 -12.75 -1.47 37.33
C ASN A 70 -13.58 -0.57 36.41
N ASP A 71 -14.62 -1.11 35.78
CA ASP A 71 -15.40 -0.38 34.78
C ASP A 71 -16.14 0.84 35.35
N GLN A 72 -16.73 0.71 36.54
CA GLN A 72 -17.47 1.80 37.19
C GLN A 72 -16.52 2.92 37.62
N LEU A 73 -15.38 2.58 38.21
CA LEU A 73 -14.38 3.56 38.62
C LEU A 73 -13.68 4.20 37.42
N ARG A 74 -13.38 3.43 36.37
CA ARG A 74 -12.82 3.98 35.13
C ARG A 74 -13.76 4.98 34.46
N ALA A 75 -15.08 4.77 34.52
CA ALA A 75 -16.05 5.75 34.03
C ALA A 75 -16.01 7.06 34.84
N GLN A 76 -15.72 6.99 36.15
CA GLN A 76 -15.58 8.18 37.01
C GLN A 76 -14.21 8.86 36.87
N PHE A 77 -13.17 8.08 36.57
CA PHE A 77 -11.79 8.53 36.46
C PHE A 77 -11.20 8.05 35.11
N PRO A 78 -11.64 8.64 33.98
CA PRO A 78 -11.29 8.15 32.64
C PRO A 78 -9.80 8.27 32.30
N ASP A 79 -9.07 9.14 32.99
CA ASP A 79 -7.63 9.35 32.86
C ASP A 79 -6.80 8.45 33.79
N ALA A 80 -7.43 7.56 34.56
CA ALA A 80 -6.74 6.81 35.60
C ALA A 80 -5.56 5.98 35.08
N ARG A 81 -5.69 5.43 33.86
CA ARG A 81 -4.61 4.67 33.22
C ARG A 81 -3.43 5.54 32.80
N ASP A 82 -3.72 6.73 32.26
CA ASP A 82 -2.70 7.72 31.91
C ASP A 82 -1.93 8.14 33.18
N GLN A 83 -2.67 8.40 34.27
CA GLN A 83 -2.07 8.73 35.57
C GLN A 83 -1.26 7.59 36.18
N ALA A 84 -1.70 6.33 36.01
CA ALA A 84 -0.92 5.17 36.44
C ALA A 84 0.41 5.10 35.68
N PHE A 85 0.39 5.33 34.37
CA PHE A 85 1.58 5.30 33.55
C PHE A 85 2.56 6.43 33.90
N ASP A 86 2.07 7.63 34.17
CA ASP A 86 2.92 8.73 34.61
C ASP A 86 3.49 8.49 36.01
N ALA A 87 2.72 7.89 36.93
CA ALA A 87 3.22 7.48 38.23
C ALA A 87 4.32 6.40 38.12
N LEU A 88 4.20 5.46 37.18
CA LEU A 88 5.28 4.50 36.89
C LEU A 88 6.54 5.22 36.41
N LYS A 89 6.44 6.13 35.44
CA LYS A 89 7.61 6.87 34.94
C LYS A 89 8.31 7.63 36.06
N LYS A 90 7.53 8.30 36.94
CA LYS A 90 8.07 8.99 38.12
C LYS A 90 8.73 8.05 39.12
N TYR A 91 8.15 6.88 39.37
CA TYR A 91 8.78 5.83 40.18
C TYR A 91 10.14 5.44 39.59
N VAL A 92 10.20 5.19 38.28
CA VAL A 92 11.41 4.77 37.60
C VAL A 92 12.49 5.85 37.67
N ASP A 93 12.15 7.10 37.37
CA ASP A 93 13.08 8.23 37.41
C ASP A 93 13.75 8.39 38.79
N LEU A 94 13.01 8.10 39.87
CA LEU A 94 13.50 8.24 41.24
C LEU A 94 14.28 7.01 41.73
N ASP A 95 13.93 5.81 41.28
CA ASP A 95 14.36 4.55 41.93
C ASP A 95 15.37 3.74 41.11
N GLU A 96 15.47 3.99 39.80
CA GLU A 96 16.29 3.19 38.88
C GLU A 96 17.77 3.16 39.24
N LYS A 97 18.33 4.30 39.67
CA LYS A 97 19.76 4.42 40.02
C LYS A 97 20.07 3.83 41.39
N ASP A 98 19.19 4.03 42.35
CA ASP A 98 19.48 3.76 43.76
C ASP A 98 19.03 2.37 44.18
N LYS A 99 17.79 2.00 43.89
CA LYS A 99 17.18 0.74 44.35
C LYS A 99 16.83 -0.23 43.23
N LYS A 100 17.24 0.09 42.00
CA LYS A 100 17.13 -0.78 40.82
C LYS A 100 15.70 -1.29 40.57
N LEU A 101 14.71 -0.48 40.90
CA LEU A 101 13.29 -0.77 40.68
C LEU A 101 12.77 -2.03 41.41
N LEU A 102 13.27 -2.29 42.62
CA LEU A 102 12.96 -3.51 43.39
C LEU A 102 11.45 -3.82 43.48
N LEU A 103 10.61 -2.81 43.72
CA LEU A 103 9.16 -3.03 43.85
C LEU A 103 8.53 -3.52 42.54
N LEU A 104 8.93 -2.92 41.40
CA LEU A 104 8.45 -3.32 40.09
C LEU A 104 8.94 -4.73 39.72
N GLN A 105 10.18 -5.08 40.08
CA GLN A 105 10.73 -6.42 39.87
C GLN A 105 10.03 -7.47 40.74
N MET A 106 9.74 -7.15 42.01
CA MET A 106 9.00 -8.03 42.92
C MET A 106 7.58 -8.31 42.42
N ASP A 107 6.92 -7.31 41.83
CA ASP A 107 5.62 -7.50 41.18
C ASP A 107 5.76 -8.11 39.76
N GLY A 108 6.95 -8.54 39.34
CA GLY A 108 7.19 -9.20 38.05
C GLY A 108 6.82 -8.33 36.84
N PHE A 109 6.99 -7.01 36.93
CA PHE A 109 6.56 -6.02 35.94
C PHE A 109 5.05 -6.02 35.65
N LYS A 110 4.22 -6.70 36.48
CA LYS A 110 2.77 -6.76 36.31
C LYS A 110 2.12 -5.38 36.17
N PRO A 111 2.50 -4.33 36.93
CA PRO A 111 1.84 -3.03 36.82
C PRO A 111 1.93 -2.37 35.43
N ILE A 112 3.08 -2.45 34.75
CA ILE A 112 3.20 -1.90 33.37
C ILE A 112 2.51 -2.80 32.35
N ASN A 113 2.53 -4.13 32.56
CA ASN A 113 1.76 -5.05 31.74
C ASN A 113 0.26 -4.78 31.84
N GLU A 114 -0.27 -4.47 33.03
CA GLU A 114 -1.67 -4.08 33.24
C GLU A 114 -2.03 -2.75 32.52
N ILE A 115 -1.12 -1.77 32.52
CA ILE A 115 -1.30 -0.52 31.77
C ILE A 115 -1.41 -0.84 30.26
N TYR A 116 -0.44 -1.58 29.72
CA TYR A 116 -0.43 -1.99 28.32
C TYR A 116 -1.71 -2.74 27.93
N GLN A 117 -2.04 -3.80 28.66
CA GLN A 117 -3.23 -4.63 28.39
C GLN A 117 -4.52 -3.84 28.54
N GLY A 118 -4.58 -2.92 29.51
CA GLY A 118 -5.74 -2.06 29.72
C GLY A 118 -5.99 -1.11 28.55
N TYR A 119 -4.95 -0.49 28.00
CA TYR A 119 -5.08 0.30 26.77
C TYR A 119 -5.50 -0.58 25.60
N PHE A 120 -4.83 -1.72 25.41
CA PHE A 120 -5.12 -2.63 24.31
C PHE A 120 -6.58 -3.11 24.30
N GLN A 121 -7.07 -3.59 25.44
CA GLN A 121 -8.42 -4.14 25.56
C GLN A 121 -9.50 -3.07 25.35
N VAL A 122 -9.30 -1.86 25.87
CA VAL A 122 -10.23 -0.75 25.65
C VAL A 122 -10.19 -0.32 24.18
N GLY A 123 -9.00 -0.20 23.59
CA GLY A 123 -8.85 0.13 22.16
C GLY A 123 -9.50 -0.90 21.24
N ALA A 124 -9.36 -2.19 21.54
CA ALA A 124 -10.04 -3.26 20.81
C ALA A 124 -11.56 -3.17 20.92
N ASN A 125 -12.09 -2.88 22.11
CA ASN A 125 -13.53 -2.67 22.30
C ASN A 125 -14.03 -1.44 21.54
N ASP A 126 -13.32 -0.31 21.61
CA ASP A 126 -13.67 0.91 20.90
C ASP A 126 -13.64 0.68 19.38
N TYR A 127 -12.65 -0.04 18.87
CA TYR A 127 -12.56 -0.41 17.46
C TYR A 127 -13.75 -1.27 17.02
N ASN A 128 -14.06 -2.32 17.78
CA ASN A 128 -15.18 -3.23 17.49
C ASN A 128 -16.54 -2.53 17.56
N THR A 129 -16.65 -1.45 18.33
CA THR A 129 -17.86 -0.63 18.47
C THR A 129 -17.87 0.61 17.56
N GLY A 130 -16.91 0.73 16.64
CA GLY A 130 -16.85 1.81 15.64
C GLY A 130 -16.37 3.16 16.16
N LYS A 131 -15.86 3.23 17.39
CA LYS A 131 -15.33 4.46 18.01
C LYS A 131 -13.86 4.64 17.64
N TYR A 132 -13.59 4.90 16.36
CA TYR A 132 -12.23 4.83 15.82
C TYR A 132 -11.26 5.88 16.40
N ASP A 133 -11.74 7.05 16.79
CA ASP A 133 -10.92 8.06 17.48
C ASP A 133 -10.48 7.60 18.88
N ASP A 134 -11.39 7.00 19.65
CA ASP A 134 -11.11 6.46 20.97
C ASP A 134 -10.20 5.22 20.87
N ALA A 135 -10.46 4.37 19.88
CA ALA A 135 -9.63 3.22 19.57
C ALA A 135 -8.19 3.65 19.25
N LEU A 136 -8.03 4.65 18.38
CA LEU A 136 -6.74 5.23 18.04
C LEU A 136 -6.01 5.75 19.29
N LYS A 137 -6.71 6.51 20.15
CA LYS A 137 -6.13 7.02 21.41
C LYS A 137 -5.62 5.85 22.27
N ASN A 138 -6.44 4.83 22.47
CA ASN A 138 -6.10 3.69 23.32
C ASN A 138 -4.96 2.84 22.73
N PHE A 139 -4.97 2.52 21.43
CA PHE A 139 -3.85 1.82 20.80
C PHE A 139 -2.56 2.64 20.83
N THR A 140 -2.64 3.98 20.71
CA THR A 140 -1.49 4.86 20.91
C THR A 140 -0.94 4.76 22.35
N GLY A 141 -1.81 4.69 23.35
CA GLY A 141 -1.42 4.44 24.74
C GLY A 141 -0.74 3.08 24.94
N ALA A 142 -1.27 2.03 24.31
CA ALA A 142 -0.66 0.69 24.32
C ALA A 142 0.76 0.72 23.70
N ILE A 143 0.92 1.37 22.55
CA ILE A 143 2.23 1.58 21.90
C ILE A 143 3.17 2.39 22.80
N GLY A 144 2.66 3.41 23.51
CA GLY A 144 3.45 4.18 24.47
C GLY A 144 3.98 3.32 25.62
N ALA A 145 3.13 2.43 26.16
CA ALA A 145 3.52 1.50 27.22
C ALA A 145 4.52 0.44 26.71
N SER A 146 4.26 -0.18 25.55
CA SER A 146 5.15 -1.20 24.98
C SER A 146 6.48 -0.62 24.51
N GLY A 147 6.48 0.58 23.93
CA GLY A 147 7.69 1.34 23.60
C GLY A 147 8.53 1.69 24.83
N TYR A 148 7.89 2.07 25.95
CA TYR A 148 8.60 2.32 27.20
C TYR A 148 9.21 1.05 27.78
N MET A 149 8.48 -0.07 27.77
CA MET A 149 9.01 -1.39 28.16
C MET A 149 10.23 -1.78 27.30
N ASN A 150 10.18 -1.54 25.99
CA ASN A 150 11.27 -1.82 25.07
C ASN A 150 12.50 -0.96 25.38
N ALA A 151 12.32 0.36 25.53
CA ALA A 151 13.39 1.30 25.83
C ALA A 151 14.11 0.99 27.16
N LYS A 152 13.40 0.39 28.12
CA LYS A 152 13.95 -0.06 29.40
C LYS A 152 14.49 -1.49 29.41
N GLY A 153 14.39 -2.21 28.28
CA GLY A 153 14.81 -3.60 28.17
C GLY A 153 13.95 -4.60 28.95
N TRP A 154 12.72 -4.22 29.32
CA TRP A 154 11.78 -5.09 30.06
C TRP A 154 11.01 -6.04 29.16
N THR A 155 11.03 -5.78 27.85
CA THR A 155 10.50 -6.69 26.83
C THR A 155 11.55 -6.93 25.77
N LYS A 156 11.50 -8.13 25.16
CA LYS A 156 12.30 -8.48 24.00
C LYS A 156 11.60 -8.15 22.67
N LEU A 157 10.34 -7.71 22.73
CA LEU A 157 9.59 -7.31 21.54
C LEU A 157 10.16 -6.00 21.00
N PRO A 158 10.72 -5.98 19.77
CA PRO A 158 11.30 -4.77 19.19
C PRO A 158 10.22 -3.76 18.79
N ILE A 159 9.06 -4.26 18.36
CA ILE A 159 7.90 -3.46 17.98
C ILE A 159 6.63 -4.19 18.42
N ASP A 160 5.65 -3.44 18.91
CA ASP A 160 4.30 -3.94 19.14
C ASP A 160 3.48 -3.85 17.84
N THR A 161 3.56 -4.91 17.06
CA THR A 161 2.97 -4.96 15.72
C THR A 161 1.44 -4.89 15.75
N THR A 162 0.79 -5.49 16.75
CA THR A 162 -0.68 -5.55 16.80
C THR A 162 -1.27 -4.19 17.16
N SER A 163 -0.79 -3.55 18.23
CA SER A 163 -1.29 -2.20 18.58
C SER A 163 -0.95 -1.19 17.49
N THR A 164 0.22 -1.29 16.86
CA THR A 164 0.61 -0.41 15.75
C THR A 164 -0.30 -0.57 14.54
N LEU A 165 -0.62 -1.81 14.15
CA LEU A 165 -1.56 -2.07 13.06
C LEU A 165 -2.93 -1.47 13.35
N TYR A 166 -3.50 -1.77 14.52
CA TYR A 166 -4.84 -1.27 14.86
C TYR A 166 -4.89 0.25 15.08
N ALA A 167 -3.80 0.88 15.52
CA ALA A 167 -3.69 2.34 15.52
C ALA A 167 -3.76 2.90 14.08
N GLY A 168 -3.04 2.29 13.13
CA GLY A 168 -3.12 2.66 11.71
C GLY A 168 -4.52 2.52 11.13
N ILE A 169 -5.15 1.35 11.32
CA ILE A 169 -6.51 1.08 10.81
C ILE A 169 -7.53 2.01 11.46
N SER A 170 -7.42 2.25 12.77
CA SER A 170 -8.32 3.18 13.48
C SER A 170 -8.15 4.61 12.97
N ALA A 171 -6.93 5.07 12.74
CA ALA A 171 -6.67 6.38 12.14
C ALA A 171 -7.26 6.48 10.73
N GLU A 172 -7.09 5.45 9.90
CA GLU A 172 -7.66 5.41 8.56
C GLU A 172 -9.19 5.49 8.58
N LYS A 173 -9.84 4.68 9.43
CA LYS A 173 -11.31 4.67 9.59
C LYS A 173 -11.85 5.96 10.22
N ALA A 174 -11.03 6.67 11.01
CA ALA A 174 -11.32 8.01 11.51
C ALA A 174 -11.00 9.13 10.50
N ASN A 175 -10.66 8.79 9.25
CA ASN A 175 -10.27 9.71 8.18
C ASN A 175 -9.02 10.57 8.50
N LYS A 176 -8.14 10.07 9.38
CA LYS A 176 -6.85 10.69 9.77
C LYS A 176 -5.70 10.08 8.97
N LYS A 177 -5.72 10.25 7.64
CA LYS A 177 -4.79 9.58 6.72
C LYS A 177 -3.31 9.84 7.04
N ASP A 178 -2.91 11.07 7.35
CA ASP A 178 -1.52 11.37 7.77
C ASP A 178 -1.09 10.56 9.00
N THR A 179 -2.01 10.34 9.96
CA THR A 179 -1.74 9.53 11.14
C THR A 179 -1.69 8.04 10.81
N ALA A 180 -2.56 7.55 9.94
CA ALA A 180 -2.50 6.17 9.45
C ALA A 180 -1.15 5.87 8.77
N ALA A 181 -0.68 6.78 7.91
CA ALA A 181 0.61 6.67 7.24
C ALA A 181 1.78 6.55 8.23
N VAL A 182 1.75 7.27 9.36
CA VAL A 182 2.77 7.13 10.40
C VAL A 182 2.80 5.72 10.99
N TYR A 183 1.64 5.13 11.28
CA TYR A 183 1.58 3.80 11.90
C TYR A 183 1.86 2.67 10.91
N TYR A 184 1.30 2.72 9.70
CA TYR A 184 1.65 1.76 8.65
C TYR A 184 3.12 1.88 8.26
N GLY A 185 3.66 3.11 8.18
CA GLY A 185 5.07 3.37 7.91
C GLY A 185 6.00 2.72 8.93
N LYS A 186 5.67 2.77 10.23
CA LYS A 186 6.43 2.06 11.28
C LYS A 186 6.52 0.55 11.03
N LEU A 187 5.43 -0.07 10.59
CA LEU A 187 5.40 -1.50 10.27
C LEU A 187 6.22 -1.81 9.01
N ALA A 188 6.05 -1.00 7.96
CA ALA A 188 6.75 -1.16 6.69
C ALA A 188 8.26 -0.95 6.84
N ASP A 189 8.68 0.07 7.58
CA ASP A 189 10.09 0.38 7.88
C ASP A 189 10.76 -0.71 8.73
N ALA A 190 9.98 -1.36 9.61
CA ALA A 190 10.40 -2.55 10.35
C ALA A 190 10.32 -3.84 9.53
N LYS A 191 9.99 -3.75 8.22
CA LYS A 191 9.88 -4.88 7.28
C LYS A 191 8.91 -5.98 7.75
N ILE A 192 7.80 -5.58 8.37
CA ILE A 192 6.79 -6.52 8.86
C ILE A 192 5.90 -6.99 7.71
N ALA A 193 6.14 -8.22 7.23
CA ALA A 193 5.33 -8.83 6.18
C ALA A 193 4.10 -9.61 6.70
N MET A 194 4.14 -10.07 7.95
CA MET A 194 3.09 -10.91 8.52
C MET A 194 2.78 -10.50 9.96
N ILE A 195 1.50 -10.44 10.30
CA ILE A 195 1.01 -10.28 11.68
C ILE A 195 -0.01 -11.37 11.94
N ASN A 196 0.24 -12.23 12.95
CA ASN A 196 -0.66 -13.33 13.35
C ASN A 196 -1.12 -14.22 12.17
N GLY A 197 -0.21 -14.55 11.25
CA GLY A 197 -0.52 -15.38 10.08
C GLY A 197 -1.25 -14.65 8.94
N THR A 198 -1.53 -13.35 9.08
CA THR A 198 -2.12 -12.52 8.04
C THR A 198 -1.03 -11.73 7.31
N ASN A 199 -1.08 -11.72 5.97
CA ASN A 199 -0.19 -10.94 5.12
C ASN A 199 -0.51 -9.44 5.23
N MET A 200 0.52 -8.61 5.40
CA MET A 200 0.40 -7.16 5.57
C MET A 200 0.47 -6.37 4.26
N ILE A 201 0.36 -7.00 3.09
CA ILE A 201 0.55 -6.38 1.79
C ILE A 201 -0.32 -5.11 1.58
N ASP A 202 -1.53 -5.10 2.13
CA ASP A 202 -2.44 -3.96 2.00
C ASP A 202 -1.88 -2.70 2.64
N ILE A 203 -1.11 -2.79 3.74
CA ILE A 203 -0.50 -1.60 4.35
C ILE A 203 0.59 -1.01 3.44
N TYR A 204 1.30 -1.86 2.69
CA TYR A 204 2.33 -1.43 1.75
C TYR A 204 1.69 -0.80 0.51
N LYS A 205 0.64 -1.41 -0.04
CA LYS A 205 -0.14 -0.83 -1.16
C LYS A 205 -0.72 0.52 -0.77
N TRP A 206 -1.29 0.60 0.44
CA TRP A 206 -1.84 1.83 0.99
C TRP A 206 -0.79 2.93 1.12
N LEU A 207 0.41 2.63 1.63
CA LEU A 207 1.48 3.62 1.75
C LEU A 207 1.94 4.13 0.38
N VAL A 208 2.13 3.25 -0.59
CA VAL A 208 2.52 3.63 -1.95
C VAL A 208 1.45 4.55 -2.57
N ASP A 209 0.18 4.15 -2.53
CA ASP A 209 -0.92 4.96 -3.06
C ASP A 209 -1.04 6.33 -2.36
N TYR A 210 -0.94 6.31 -1.02
CA TYR A 210 -1.03 7.50 -0.19
C TYR A 210 0.03 8.55 -0.55
N TYR A 211 1.31 8.14 -0.60
CA TYR A 211 2.39 9.07 -0.92
C TYR A 211 2.40 9.48 -2.39
N ASN A 212 2.03 8.57 -3.30
CA ASN A 212 1.91 8.90 -4.73
C ASN A 212 0.82 9.95 -4.97
N THR A 213 -0.35 9.80 -4.31
CA THR A 213 -1.44 10.78 -4.37
C THR A 213 -1.03 12.14 -3.79
N LYS A 214 -0.21 12.14 -2.73
CA LYS A 214 0.37 13.38 -2.17
C LYS A 214 1.52 13.96 -3.01
N LYS A 215 1.90 13.31 -4.11
CA LYS A 215 3.04 13.68 -4.96
C LYS A 215 4.35 13.75 -4.17
N ASP A 216 4.50 12.91 -3.14
CA ASP A 216 5.72 12.74 -2.37
C ASP A 216 6.55 11.61 -2.98
N ASP A 217 7.35 11.97 -3.99
CA ASP A 217 8.12 11.01 -4.77
C ASP A 217 9.14 10.24 -3.93
N ALA A 218 9.76 10.89 -2.93
CA ALA A 218 10.76 10.26 -2.07
C ALA A 218 10.15 9.10 -1.26
N ASN A 219 9.00 9.33 -0.62
CA ASN A 219 8.34 8.28 0.15
C ASN A 219 7.65 7.24 -0.75
N THR A 220 7.13 7.65 -1.91
CA THR A 220 6.56 6.70 -2.89
C THR A 220 7.62 5.66 -3.31
N GLN A 221 8.81 6.12 -3.69
CA GLN A 221 9.91 5.23 -4.08
C GLN A 221 10.42 4.39 -2.91
N LYS A 222 10.54 4.97 -1.71
CA LYS A 222 10.90 4.24 -0.50
C LYS A 222 9.97 3.05 -0.26
N TYR A 223 8.65 3.28 -0.25
CA TYR A 223 7.70 2.22 0.08
C TYR A 223 7.50 1.22 -1.07
N LEU A 224 7.66 1.63 -2.34
CA LEU A 224 7.73 0.69 -3.47
C LEU A 224 8.87 -0.32 -3.29
N ALA A 225 10.09 0.16 -3.03
CA ALA A 225 11.26 -0.70 -2.85
C ALA A 225 11.13 -1.65 -1.65
N LEU A 226 10.60 -1.14 -0.52
CA LEU A 226 10.32 -1.97 0.65
C LEU A 226 9.26 -3.03 0.35
N ALA A 227 8.18 -2.64 -0.34
CA ALA A 227 7.06 -3.53 -0.66
C ALA A 227 7.50 -4.67 -1.58
N GLU A 228 8.28 -4.39 -2.62
CA GLU A 228 8.82 -5.44 -3.51
C GLU A 228 9.76 -6.41 -2.81
N THR A 229 10.54 -5.92 -1.85
CA THR A 229 11.41 -6.79 -1.06
C THR A 229 10.58 -7.79 -0.25
N GLN A 230 9.40 -7.38 0.24
CA GLN A 230 8.52 -8.24 1.03
C GLN A 230 7.55 -9.08 0.17
N TYR A 231 7.11 -8.55 -0.97
CA TYR A 231 6.09 -9.13 -1.85
C TYR A 231 6.49 -9.00 -3.33
N PRO A 232 7.55 -9.70 -3.77
CA PRO A 232 8.15 -9.51 -5.10
C PRO A 232 7.24 -9.94 -6.26
N ASP A 233 6.21 -10.75 -5.99
CA ASP A 233 5.31 -11.32 -7.00
C ASP A 233 4.02 -10.51 -7.19
N ASP A 234 3.78 -9.47 -6.37
CA ASP A 234 2.56 -8.69 -6.49
C ASP A 234 2.64 -7.69 -7.65
N LEU A 235 1.66 -7.76 -8.55
CA LEU A 235 1.63 -7.00 -9.80
C LEU A 235 1.36 -5.50 -9.59
N PHE A 236 0.97 -5.07 -8.39
CA PHE A 236 0.70 -3.66 -8.09
C PHE A 236 1.97 -2.80 -8.20
N TRP A 237 3.12 -3.28 -7.74
CA TRP A 237 4.38 -2.51 -7.75
C TRP A 237 4.88 -2.17 -9.15
N PRO A 238 5.06 -3.15 -10.07
CA PRO A 238 5.47 -2.85 -11.44
C PRO A 238 4.44 -2.00 -12.18
N SER A 239 3.14 -2.23 -11.96
CA SER A 239 2.08 -1.43 -12.58
C SER A 239 2.16 0.04 -12.12
N THR A 240 2.38 0.26 -10.82
CA THR A 240 2.53 1.61 -10.26
C THR A 240 3.75 2.33 -10.81
N ARG A 241 4.89 1.64 -10.98
CA ARG A 241 6.08 2.25 -11.60
C ARG A 241 5.85 2.65 -13.04
N LEU A 242 5.18 1.80 -13.83
CA LEU A 242 4.79 2.15 -15.20
C LEU A 242 3.90 3.41 -15.21
N ASP A 243 2.92 3.51 -14.31
CA ASP A 243 2.05 4.70 -14.22
C ASP A 243 2.83 5.97 -13.85
N ILE A 244 3.75 5.89 -12.88
CA ILE A 244 4.64 7.00 -12.52
C ILE A 244 5.50 7.43 -13.71
N LEU A 245 6.07 6.47 -14.45
CA LEU A 245 6.90 6.76 -15.62
C LEU A 245 6.11 7.32 -16.80
N ARG A 246 4.84 6.94 -16.98
CA ARG A 246 3.94 7.56 -17.95
C ARG A 246 3.64 9.02 -17.61
N GLU A 247 3.45 9.32 -16.33
CA GLU A 247 3.12 10.69 -15.87
C GLU A 247 4.34 11.61 -15.91
N LYS A 248 5.50 11.13 -15.43
CA LYS A 248 6.68 11.98 -15.14
C LYS A 248 7.96 11.55 -15.85
N GLY A 249 8.02 10.32 -16.36
CA GLY A 249 9.20 9.75 -16.98
C GLY A 249 9.37 10.13 -18.45
N ASN A 250 10.54 9.83 -18.99
CA ASN A 250 10.74 9.79 -20.44
C ASN A 250 10.46 8.38 -20.98
N LYS A 251 10.29 8.27 -22.29
CA LYS A 251 9.95 7.00 -22.94
C LYS A 251 11.06 5.95 -22.82
N ASP A 252 12.33 6.33 -22.85
CA ASP A 252 13.44 5.38 -22.70
C ASP A 252 13.43 4.71 -21.33
N SER A 253 13.16 5.46 -20.27
CA SER A 253 12.99 4.91 -18.91
C SER A 253 11.77 4.01 -18.79
N LEU A 254 10.67 4.36 -19.48
CA LEU A 254 9.47 3.51 -19.53
C LEU A 254 9.74 2.16 -20.22
N TRP A 255 10.45 2.16 -21.35
CA TRP A 255 10.82 0.93 -22.05
C TRP A 255 11.77 0.07 -21.22
N ALA A 256 12.75 0.68 -20.57
CA ALA A 256 13.66 -0.02 -19.67
C ALA A 256 12.92 -0.67 -18.49
N GLU A 257 11.92 0.00 -17.91
CA GLU A 257 11.07 -0.58 -16.86
C GLU A 257 10.26 -1.76 -17.40
N TYR A 258 9.64 -1.64 -18.58
CA TYR A 258 8.96 -2.75 -19.22
C TYR A 258 9.87 -3.96 -19.45
N ASP A 259 11.10 -3.74 -19.94
CA ASP A 259 12.09 -4.81 -20.16
C ASP A 259 12.40 -5.55 -18.84
N GLN A 260 12.53 -4.83 -17.72
CA GLN A 260 12.71 -5.44 -16.40
C GLN A 260 11.47 -6.23 -15.96
N ILE A 261 10.27 -5.66 -16.16
CA ILE A 261 9.00 -6.28 -15.78
C ILE A 261 8.78 -7.59 -16.54
N VAL A 262 8.97 -7.62 -17.86
CA VAL A 262 8.78 -8.84 -18.65
C VAL A 262 9.86 -9.89 -18.40
N ALA A 263 11.06 -9.48 -17.95
CA ALA A 263 12.09 -10.41 -17.51
C ALA A 263 11.75 -11.04 -16.15
N HIS A 264 11.18 -10.27 -15.21
CA HIS A 264 10.79 -10.76 -13.88
C HIS A 264 9.45 -11.53 -13.89
N PHE A 265 8.51 -11.12 -14.75
CA PHE A 265 7.19 -11.75 -14.93
C PHE A 265 7.03 -12.35 -16.34
N PRO A 266 7.88 -13.30 -16.77
CA PRO A 266 7.93 -13.75 -18.16
C PRO A 266 6.69 -14.50 -18.62
N LYS A 267 5.85 -14.98 -17.69
CA LYS A 267 4.61 -15.71 -17.96
C LYS A 267 3.35 -14.85 -17.91
N ASN A 268 3.47 -13.55 -17.61
CA ASN A 268 2.33 -12.65 -17.56
C ASN A 268 2.02 -12.10 -18.96
N HIS A 269 1.03 -12.68 -19.66
CA HIS A 269 0.68 -12.29 -21.02
C HIS A 269 0.24 -10.81 -21.11
N LEU A 270 -0.34 -10.23 -20.06
CA LEU A 270 -0.81 -8.85 -20.04
C LEU A 270 0.34 -7.84 -20.07
N PHE A 271 1.46 -8.12 -19.39
CA PHE A 271 2.64 -7.24 -19.47
C PHE A 271 3.25 -7.25 -20.88
N HIS A 272 3.34 -8.43 -21.51
CA HIS A 272 3.77 -8.54 -22.91
C HIS A 272 2.82 -7.79 -23.85
N PHE A 273 1.51 -7.96 -23.68
CA PHE A 273 0.51 -7.24 -24.48
C PHE A 273 0.63 -5.72 -24.32
N ASN A 274 0.60 -5.23 -23.07
CA ASN A 274 0.63 -3.79 -22.79
C ASN A 274 1.92 -3.14 -23.29
N TYR A 275 3.06 -3.82 -23.12
CA TYR A 275 4.33 -3.33 -23.64
C TYR A 275 4.30 -3.22 -25.17
N GLY A 276 3.86 -4.28 -25.85
CA GLY A 276 3.76 -4.28 -27.31
C GLY A 276 2.78 -3.24 -27.85
N LEU A 277 1.62 -3.09 -27.22
CA LEU A 277 0.62 -2.07 -27.58
C LEU A 277 1.18 -0.66 -27.43
N GLU A 278 1.83 -0.36 -26.30
CA GLU A 278 2.32 0.99 -26.01
C GLU A 278 3.51 1.37 -26.91
N LEU A 279 4.38 0.41 -27.23
CA LEU A 279 5.43 0.57 -28.25
C LEU A 279 4.83 0.88 -29.63
N TYR A 280 3.82 0.13 -30.05
CA TYR A 280 3.16 0.30 -31.34
C TYR A 280 2.46 1.66 -31.45
N GLN A 281 1.73 2.07 -30.40
CA GLN A 281 1.07 3.37 -30.34
C GLN A 281 2.08 4.51 -30.43
N TYR A 282 3.17 4.44 -29.65
CA TYR A 282 4.21 5.46 -29.68
C TYR A 282 4.94 5.52 -31.03
N ALA A 283 5.23 4.37 -31.65
CA ALA A 283 5.85 4.31 -32.97
C ALA A 283 4.99 5.01 -34.04
N ASN A 284 3.66 4.97 -33.89
CA ASN A 284 2.73 5.58 -34.83
C ASN A 284 2.24 6.97 -34.42
N ASP A 285 2.73 7.52 -33.30
CA ASP A 285 2.40 8.87 -32.89
C ASP A 285 3.06 9.88 -33.83
N THR A 286 2.24 10.67 -34.53
CA THR A 286 2.67 11.75 -35.41
C THR A 286 2.31 13.12 -34.87
N SER A 287 1.99 13.26 -33.58
CA SER A 287 1.67 14.53 -32.93
C SER A 287 2.81 15.56 -33.03
N SER A 288 4.06 15.09 -33.16
CA SER A 288 5.26 15.89 -33.44
C SER A 288 5.45 16.23 -34.93
N GLY A 289 4.53 15.81 -35.80
CA GLY A 289 4.58 16.00 -37.25
C GLY A 289 5.31 14.88 -38.01
N HIS A 290 6.02 13.99 -37.32
CA HIS A 290 6.67 12.82 -37.92
C HIS A 290 6.72 11.64 -36.94
N ARG A 291 6.86 10.42 -37.45
CA ARG A 291 7.13 9.23 -36.63
C ARG A 291 8.50 9.34 -35.94
N PRO A 292 8.72 8.68 -34.79
CA PRO A 292 10.00 8.70 -34.10
C PRO A 292 11.12 8.05 -34.95
N ALA A 293 12.36 8.51 -34.76
CA ALA A 293 13.51 8.05 -35.56
C ALA A 293 13.80 6.55 -35.40
N ASN A 294 13.45 5.96 -34.27
CA ASN A 294 13.59 4.54 -33.96
C ASN A 294 12.33 3.71 -34.30
N TYR A 295 11.46 4.21 -35.19
CA TYR A 295 10.20 3.56 -35.60
C TYR A 295 10.35 2.04 -35.85
N ASP A 296 11.26 1.63 -36.73
CA ASP A 296 11.39 0.22 -37.12
C ASP A 296 11.77 -0.69 -35.94
N ALA A 297 12.61 -0.18 -35.02
CA ALA A 297 13.00 -0.91 -33.82
C ALA A 297 11.82 -1.05 -32.84
N LEU A 298 11.04 0.02 -32.67
CA LEU A 298 9.83 -0.01 -31.83
C LEU A 298 8.78 -0.97 -32.36
N ILE A 299 8.52 -0.95 -33.68
CA ILE A 299 7.59 -1.88 -34.33
C ILE A 299 8.07 -3.33 -34.19
N SER A 300 9.36 -3.58 -34.42
CA SER A 300 9.92 -4.93 -34.28
C SER A 300 9.76 -5.47 -32.85
N LYS A 301 10.05 -4.64 -31.84
CA LYS A 301 9.88 -5.00 -30.43
C LYS A 301 8.40 -5.16 -30.07
N ALA A 302 7.52 -4.32 -30.60
CA ALA A 302 6.07 -4.47 -30.41
C ALA A 302 5.57 -5.83 -30.91
N GLN A 303 5.98 -6.23 -32.12
CA GLN A 303 5.63 -7.55 -32.67
C GLN A 303 6.19 -8.70 -31.84
N GLU A 304 7.42 -8.59 -31.33
CA GLU A 304 8.01 -9.58 -30.42
C GLU A 304 7.15 -9.78 -29.17
N MET A 305 6.78 -8.68 -28.49
CA MET A 305 5.98 -8.74 -27.26
C MET A 305 4.55 -9.23 -27.51
N LEU A 306 3.90 -8.77 -28.58
CA LEU A 306 2.54 -9.22 -28.92
C LEU A 306 2.51 -10.70 -29.33
N LYS A 307 3.52 -11.18 -30.07
CA LYS A 307 3.67 -12.61 -30.34
C LYS A 307 3.90 -13.39 -29.06
N LYS A 308 4.71 -12.86 -28.13
CA LYS A 308 4.92 -13.50 -26.83
C LYS A 308 3.65 -13.59 -26.01
N CYS A 309 2.78 -12.57 -26.08
CA CYS A 309 1.44 -12.62 -25.50
C CYS A 309 0.64 -13.80 -26.09
N LEU A 310 0.57 -13.95 -27.41
CA LEU A 310 -0.15 -15.06 -28.06
C LEU A 310 0.48 -16.45 -27.84
N GLU A 311 1.79 -16.52 -27.59
CA GLU A 311 2.43 -17.78 -27.16
C GLU A 311 1.96 -18.22 -25.76
N LEU A 312 1.70 -17.27 -24.88
CA LEU A 312 1.25 -17.51 -23.50
C LEU A 312 -0.27 -17.69 -23.42
N GLU A 313 -1.01 -16.90 -24.20
CA GLU A 313 -2.47 -16.86 -24.26
C GLU A 313 -2.95 -16.83 -25.73
N PRO A 314 -3.09 -18.00 -26.39
CA PRO A 314 -3.39 -18.08 -27.82
C PRO A 314 -4.76 -17.51 -28.27
N ASP A 315 -5.71 -17.42 -27.34
CA ASP A 315 -7.08 -16.90 -27.54
C ASP A 315 -7.23 -15.47 -27.01
N TYR A 316 -6.18 -14.65 -27.16
CA TYR A 316 -6.17 -13.23 -26.77
C TYR A 316 -6.38 -12.31 -27.99
N PRO A 317 -7.64 -12.00 -28.37
CA PRO A 317 -7.97 -11.34 -29.63
C PRO A 317 -7.36 -9.94 -29.75
N GLN A 318 -7.13 -9.24 -28.65
CA GLN A 318 -6.54 -7.89 -28.69
C GLN A 318 -5.09 -7.94 -29.19
N ALA A 319 -4.30 -8.95 -28.83
CA ALA A 319 -2.93 -9.08 -29.35
C ALA A 319 -2.92 -9.46 -30.84
N ALA A 320 -3.83 -10.36 -31.25
CA ALA A 320 -4.02 -10.70 -32.66
C ALA A 320 -4.42 -9.45 -33.47
N LEU A 321 -5.40 -8.67 -33.01
CA LEU A 321 -5.82 -7.44 -33.67
C LEU A 321 -4.65 -6.48 -33.90
N VAL A 322 -3.83 -6.22 -32.87
CA VAL A 322 -2.71 -5.29 -32.99
C VAL A 322 -1.63 -5.83 -33.94
N LEU A 323 -1.32 -7.14 -33.91
CA LEU A 323 -0.41 -7.75 -34.88
C LEU A 323 -0.91 -7.63 -36.32
N GLY A 324 -2.21 -7.83 -36.54
CA GLY A 324 -2.85 -7.61 -37.83
C GLY A 324 -2.75 -6.15 -38.28
N GLN A 325 -3.02 -5.20 -37.38
CA GLN A 325 -2.92 -3.75 -37.65
C GLN A 325 -1.50 -3.34 -38.02
N ILE A 326 -0.47 -3.89 -37.36
CA ILE A 326 0.93 -3.64 -37.71
C ILE A 326 1.21 -4.04 -39.17
N SER A 327 0.82 -5.25 -39.57
CA SER A 327 1.03 -5.73 -40.94
C SER A 327 0.18 -4.95 -41.96
N TYR A 328 -1.07 -4.64 -41.63
CA TYR A 328 -1.95 -3.83 -42.46
C TYR A 328 -1.37 -2.42 -42.71
N ASN A 329 -0.94 -1.73 -41.66
CA ASN A 329 -0.39 -0.38 -41.78
C ASN A 329 0.94 -0.38 -42.56
N ALA A 330 1.76 -1.41 -42.41
CA ALA A 330 2.96 -1.58 -43.23
C ALA A 330 2.60 -1.71 -44.74
N ALA A 331 1.51 -2.40 -45.07
CA ALA A 331 1.03 -2.47 -46.46
C ALA A 331 0.56 -1.10 -46.97
N VAL A 332 -0.20 -0.35 -46.15
CA VAL A 332 -0.68 1.00 -46.48
C VAL A 332 0.49 1.98 -46.70
N ASP A 333 1.54 1.91 -45.89
CA ASP A 333 2.75 2.72 -46.04
C ASP A 333 3.46 2.41 -47.36
N LEU A 334 3.62 1.12 -47.70
CA LEU A 334 4.20 0.68 -48.97
C LEU A 334 3.39 1.18 -50.16
N GLN A 335 2.06 1.08 -50.10
CA GLN A 335 1.18 1.63 -51.14
C GLN A 335 1.34 3.15 -51.26
N SER A 336 1.36 3.87 -50.13
CA SER A 336 1.52 5.32 -50.10
C SER A 336 2.86 5.76 -50.67
N SER A 337 3.94 5.01 -50.42
CA SER A 337 5.26 5.28 -50.98
C SER A 337 5.30 5.26 -52.51
N THR A 338 4.39 4.51 -53.17
CA THR A 338 4.30 4.52 -54.65
C THR A 338 3.96 5.88 -55.23
N LYS A 339 3.21 6.71 -54.48
CA LYS A 339 2.80 8.07 -54.88
C LYS A 339 3.97 9.06 -54.89
N THR A 340 5.06 8.76 -54.17
CA THR A 340 6.26 9.60 -54.13
C THR A 340 7.15 9.42 -55.36
N ILE A 341 6.99 8.31 -56.09
CA ILE A 341 7.73 8.02 -57.32
C ILE A 341 7.04 8.72 -58.49
N LYS A 342 7.50 9.93 -58.85
CA LYS A 342 6.91 10.76 -59.91
C LYS A 342 7.35 10.38 -61.32
N GLY A 343 8.50 9.71 -61.47
CA GLY A 343 9.08 9.35 -62.76
C GLY A 343 8.30 8.29 -63.53
N LYS A 344 8.54 8.20 -64.84
CA LYS A 344 7.85 7.27 -65.77
C LYS A 344 8.82 6.32 -66.48
N THR A 345 10.07 6.25 -66.02
CA THR A 345 11.05 5.34 -66.60
C THR A 345 10.63 3.87 -66.36
N PRO A 346 11.13 2.91 -67.15
CA PRO A 346 10.93 1.49 -66.87
C PRO A 346 11.30 1.11 -65.42
N ASP A 347 12.36 1.70 -64.87
CA ASP A 347 12.78 1.48 -63.48
C ASP A 347 11.77 2.03 -62.46
N ASP A 348 11.18 3.20 -62.71
CA ASP A 348 10.12 3.76 -61.85
C ASP A 348 8.85 2.89 -61.86
N ILE A 349 8.49 2.36 -63.04
CA ILE A 349 7.37 1.44 -63.19
C ILE A 349 7.63 0.15 -62.41
N LYS A 350 8.82 -0.43 -62.56
CA LYS A 350 9.24 -1.64 -61.83
C LYS A 350 9.23 -1.41 -60.32
N LYS A 351 9.81 -0.30 -59.84
CA LYS A 351 9.83 0.03 -58.40
C LYS A 351 8.43 0.15 -57.81
N ARG A 352 7.48 0.77 -58.52
CA ARG A 352 6.07 0.82 -58.07
C ARG A 352 5.41 -0.56 -58.06
N ALA A 353 5.71 -1.41 -59.04
CA ALA A 353 5.19 -2.79 -59.06
C ALA A 353 5.74 -3.61 -57.89
N ASP A 354 7.03 -3.52 -57.61
CA ASP A 354 7.69 -4.22 -56.50
C ASP A 354 7.10 -3.79 -55.13
N LEU A 355 6.86 -2.49 -54.94
CA LEU A 355 6.20 -1.96 -53.74
C LEU A 355 4.76 -2.46 -53.57
N ARG A 356 3.99 -2.57 -54.67
CA ARG A 356 2.63 -3.13 -54.63
C ARG A 356 2.63 -4.62 -54.29
N ILE A 357 3.59 -5.39 -54.82
CA ILE A 357 3.77 -6.80 -54.47
C ILE A 357 4.13 -6.92 -52.99
N ALA A 358 5.03 -6.08 -52.49
CA ALA A 358 5.39 -6.06 -51.06
C ALA A 358 4.21 -5.70 -50.17
N ALA A 359 3.38 -4.72 -50.55
CA ALA A 359 2.16 -4.37 -49.84
C ALA A 359 1.17 -5.53 -49.81
N GLY A 360 0.96 -6.22 -50.94
CA GLY A 360 0.11 -7.41 -51.01
C GLY A 360 0.54 -8.51 -50.04
N LYS A 361 1.85 -8.78 -49.93
CA LYS A 361 2.39 -9.73 -48.95
C LYS A 361 2.10 -9.30 -47.50
N LYS A 362 2.16 -8.00 -47.21
CA LYS A 362 1.84 -7.48 -45.87
C LYS A 362 0.36 -7.58 -45.52
N PHE A 363 -0.53 -7.38 -46.49
CA PHE A 363 -1.94 -7.72 -46.32
C PHE A 363 -2.14 -9.21 -46.08
N ASP A 364 -1.44 -10.09 -46.82
CA ASP A 364 -1.50 -11.54 -46.59
C ASP A 364 -1.03 -11.94 -45.18
N GLU A 365 -0.02 -11.26 -44.64
CA GLU A 365 0.44 -11.43 -43.26
C GLU A 365 -0.60 -10.95 -42.22
N ALA A 366 -1.43 -9.96 -42.54
CA ALA A 366 -2.43 -9.40 -41.62
C ALA A 366 -3.68 -10.28 -41.49
N ILE A 367 -4.14 -10.87 -42.60
CA ILE A 367 -5.36 -11.70 -42.69
C ILE A 367 -5.47 -12.73 -41.54
N PRO A 368 -4.48 -13.63 -41.31
CA PRO A 368 -4.64 -14.69 -40.32
C PRO A 368 -4.85 -14.17 -38.89
N TYR A 369 -4.33 -12.99 -38.57
CA TYR A 369 -4.56 -12.38 -37.25
C TYR A 369 -5.99 -11.87 -37.10
N PHE A 370 -6.54 -11.19 -38.10
CA PHE A 370 -7.93 -10.73 -38.05
C PHE A 370 -8.92 -11.91 -38.12
N GLU A 371 -8.60 -12.96 -38.86
CA GLU A 371 -9.38 -14.20 -38.85
C GLU A 371 -9.32 -14.92 -37.49
N GLN A 372 -8.19 -14.82 -36.77
CA GLN A 372 -8.10 -15.28 -35.38
C GLN A 372 -9.01 -14.45 -34.45
N VAL A 373 -9.10 -13.13 -34.62
CA VAL A 373 -10.05 -12.29 -33.85
C VAL A 373 -11.50 -12.76 -34.07
N ASP A 374 -11.89 -13.00 -35.33
CA ASP A 374 -13.20 -13.58 -35.67
C ASP A 374 -13.41 -14.94 -35.01
N LYS A 375 -12.44 -15.83 -35.11
CA LYS A 375 -12.50 -17.15 -34.45
C LYS A 375 -12.71 -17.04 -32.93
N ASP A 376 -12.02 -16.10 -32.28
CA ASP A 376 -12.01 -15.97 -30.82
C ASP A 376 -13.25 -15.23 -30.28
N LEU A 377 -13.89 -14.38 -31.09
CA LEU A 377 -15.00 -13.52 -30.66
C LEU A 377 -16.31 -13.76 -31.42
N GLY A 378 -16.27 -13.98 -32.73
CA GLY A 378 -17.43 -13.98 -33.63
C GLY A 378 -18.43 -15.12 -33.42
N SER A 379 -18.08 -16.14 -32.63
CA SER A 379 -19.00 -17.22 -32.24
C SER A 379 -19.51 -17.10 -30.80
N LYS A 380 -18.97 -16.16 -30.02
CA LYS A 380 -19.40 -15.94 -28.64
C LYS A 380 -20.80 -15.32 -28.63
N GLY A 381 -21.55 -15.52 -27.55
CA GLY A 381 -22.84 -14.86 -27.37
C GLY A 381 -22.64 -13.38 -27.06
N LYS A 382 -23.01 -12.96 -25.85
CA LYS A 382 -22.85 -11.56 -25.43
C LYS A 382 -21.37 -11.17 -25.30
N LEU A 383 -20.95 -10.16 -26.06
CA LEU A 383 -19.63 -9.55 -25.97
C LEU A 383 -19.64 -8.25 -25.16
N LYS A 384 -18.52 -7.94 -24.52
CA LYS A 384 -18.27 -6.60 -23.96
C LYS A 384 -18.02 -5.60 -25.10
N MET A 385 -18.12 -4.30 -24.79
CA MET A 385 -18.02 -3.24 -25.79
C MET A 385 -16.65 -3.23 -26.50
N ASP A 386 -15.57 -3.44 -25.74
CA ASP A 386 -14.20 -3.53 -26.25
C ASP A 386 -14.02 -4.73 -27.19
N GLU A 387 -14.59 -5.88 -26.86
CA GLU A 387 -14.59 -7.08 -27.72
C GLU A 387 -15.40 -6.85 -29.01
N LYS A 388 -16.56 -6.18 -28.93
CA LYS A 388 -17.35 -5.82 -30.13
C LYS A 388 -16.57 -4.90 -31.05
N ASN A 389 -15.89 -3.89 -30.49
CA ASN A 389 -15.08 -2.96 -31.27
C ASN A 389 -13.91 -3.69 -31.93
N ALA A 390 -13.19 -4.55 -31.20
CA ALA A 390 -12.11 -5.35 -31.75
C ALA A 390 -12.57 -6.24 -32.92
N LEU A 391 -13.74 -6.88 -32.78
CA LEU A 391 -14.33 -7.71 -33.82
C LEU A 391 -14.75 -6.91 -35.06
N LYS A 392 -15.37 -5.74 -34.86
CA LYS A 392 -15.71 -4.80 -35.95
C LYS A 392 -14.47 -4.32 -36.68
N ASP A 393 -13.43 -3.90 -35.95
CA ASP A 393 -12.17 -3.45 -36.54
C ASP A 393 -11.53 -4.55 -37.38
N ALA A 394 -11.51 -5.79 -36.89
CA ALA A 394 -10.99 -6.93 -37.65
C ALA A 394 -11.78 -7.16 -38.96
N TYR A 395 -13.11 -7.10 -38.92
CA TYR A 395 -13.94 -7.27 -40.13
C TYR A 395 -13.79 -6.13 -41.12
N ASP A 396 -13.71 -4.89 -40.67
CA ASP A 396 -13.48 -3.73 -41.54
C ASP A 396 -12.12 -3.85 -42.25
N LEU A 397 -11.06 -4.15 -41.50
CA LEU A 397 -9.71 -4.32 -42.05
C LEU A 397 -9.61 -5.52 -43.00
N LEU A 398 -10.27 -6.64 -42.70
CA LEU A 398 -10.40 -7.77 -43.64
C LEU A 398 -11.12 -7.34 -44.92
N THR A 399 -12.23 -6.60 -44.81
CA THR A 399 -12.98 -6.09 -45.95
C THR A 399 -12.10 -5.21 -46.84
N ASN A 400 -11.35 -4.28 -46.25
CA ASN A 400 -10.41 -3.41 -46.96
C ASN A 400 -9.30 -4.20 -47.66
N ILE A 401 -8.72 -5.21 -46.99
CA ILE A 401 -7.73 -6.11 -47.61
C ILE A 401 -8.32 -6.82 -48.83
N TYR A 402 -9.52 -7.39 -48.71
CA TYR A 402 -10.14 -8.14 -49.82
C TYR A 402 -10.62 -7.24 -50.96
N GLN A 403 -10.93 -5.97 -50.70
CA GLN A 403 -11.14 -4.94 -51.73
C GLN A 403 -9.88 -4.70 -52.55
N GLU A 404 -8.74 -4.48 -51.89
CA GLU A 404 -7.44 -4.31 -52.56
C GLU A 404 -7.05 -5.53 -53.41
N LYS A 405 -7.46 -6.73 -52.97
CA LYS A 405 -7.23 -8.00 -53.68
C LYS A 405 -8.31 -8.35 -54.72
N ASN A 406 -9.38 -7.57 -54.82
CA ASN A 406 -10.54 -7.80 -55.70
C ASN A 406 -11.22 -9.18 -55.49
N ILE A 407 -11.36 -9.64 -54.25
CA ILE A 407 -12.00 -10.94 -53.91
C ILE A 407 -13.43 -10.70 -53.41
N LYS A 408 -14.38 -10.55 -54.34
CA LYS A 408 -15.77 -10.12 -54.05
C LYS A 408 -16.47 -10.96 -52.98
N ASP A 409 -16.41 -12.28 -53.06
CA ASP A 409 -17.12 -13.15 -52.12
C ASP A 409 -16.65 -12.94 -50.67
N LYS A 410 -15.36 -12.61 -50.47
CA LYS A 410 -14.81 -12.32 -49.14
C LYS A 410 -15.18 -10.92 -48.65
N ILE A 411 -15.24 -9.94 -49.55
CA ILE A 411 -15.74 -8.59 -49.24
C ILE A 411 -17.18 -8.69 -48.71
N ASP A 412 -18.05 -9.38 -49.45
CA ASP A 412 -19.47 -9.55 -49.08
C ASP A 412 -19.60 -10.33 -47.77
N PHE A 413 -18.79 -11.37 -47.57
CA PHE A 413 -18.77 -12.17 -46.33
C PHE A 413 -18.46 -11.33 -45.08
N TYR A 414 -17.34 -10.59 -45.08
CA TYR A 414 -16.93 -9.80 -43.91
C TYR A 414 -17.76 -8.54 -43.70
N THR A 415 -18.25 -7.90 -44.78
CA THR A 415 -19.20 -6.79 -44.68
C THR A 415 -20.49 -7.22 -43.98
N ASN A 416 -21.02 -8.39 -44.34
CA ASN A 416 -22.21 -8.94 -43.68
C ASN A 416 -21.95 -9.24 -42.20
N LYS A 417 -20.79 -9.81 -41.86
CA LYS A 417 -20.42 -10.05 -40.46
C LYS A 417 -20.31 -8.74 -39.66
N PHE A 418 -19.63 -7.73 -40.20
CA PHE A 418 -19.51 -6.40 -39.58
C PHE A 418 -20.88 -5.80 -39.23
N ASN A 419 -21.81 -5.80 -40.19
CA ASN A 419 -23.14 -5.21 -40.02
C ASN A 419 -24.00 -5.94 -38.98
N ASN A 420 -23.70 -7.20 -38.67
CA ASN A 420 -24.47 -8.01 -37.72
C ASN A 420 -23.83 -8.08 -36.32
N VAL A 421 -22.64 -7.52 -36.08
CA VAL A 421 -21.97 -7.61 -34.75
C VAL A 421 -22.87 -7.16 -33.60
N ASP A 422 -23.59 -6.03 -33.74
CA ASP A 422 -24.46 -5.51 -32.66
C ASP A 422 -25.74 -6.31 -32.46
N LYS A 423 -26.12 -7.09 -33.47
CA LYS A 423 -27.30 -7.96 -33.45
C LYS A 423 -26.94 -9.33 -32.87
N ASP A 424 -25.77 -9.86 -33.22
CA ASP A 424 -25.33 -11.21 -32.90
C ASP A 424 -24.71 -11.30 -31.49
N HIS A 425 -24.22 -10.18 -30.95
CA HIS A 425 -23.58 -10.05 -29.63
C HIS A 425 -24.22 -8.94 -28.81
#